data_AF-A0A4Q3R392-F1
#
_entry.id   AF-A0A4Q3R392-F1
#
_cell.length_a   1.000
_cell.length_b   1.000
_cell.length_c   1.000
_cell.angle_alpha   90.00
_cell.angle_beta   90.00
_cell.angle_gamma   90.00
#
_symmetry.space_group_name_H-M   'P 1'
#
loop_
_entity.id
_entity.type
_entity.pdbx_description
1 polymer ?
#
loop_
_entity_poly.entity_id
_entity_poly.type
_entity_poly.pdbx_seq_one_letter_code
_entity_poly.pdbx_strand_id
1 'polypeptide(L)'
;MRLSSILREIAVIVYFLIFFKGIYVNFPLMLYLLFTVGNFGTAQQFFSAIAFVGLIIHFLHPSYKTKTRKLVANAIVLAFLLTPLVQKLVTLPLARFNYRWFIIPSVGFFLLYVISLWLLGREIMHAKQQTLEMTEQNTTNV
;
A
#
# COMPACT_ATOMS: atom_id res chain seq x y z
N MET A 1 14.96 11.54 -0.33
CA MET A 1 13.60 11.01 -0.02
C MET A 1 13.52 10.71 1.47
N ARG A 2 12.36 10.88 2.12
CA ARG A 2 12.19 10.46 3.52
C ARG A 2 12.16 8.94 3.64
N LEU A 3 12.58 8.40 4.78
CA LEU A 3 12.58 6.95 5.04
C LEU A 3 11.17 6.34 4.85
N SER A 4 10.13 7.01 5.34
CA SER A 4 8.73 6.62 5.16
C SER A 4 8.38 6.41 3.68
N SER A 5 8.79 7.32 2.79
CA SER A 5 8.59 7.16 1.35
C SER A 5 9.40 6.01 0.77
N ILE A 6 10.67 5.84 1.14
CA ILE A 6 11.53 4.77 0.62
C ILE A 6 10.94 3.40 0.95
N LEU A 7 10.53 3.19 2.21
CA LEU A 7 9.90 1.93 2.63
C LEU A 7 8.62 1.64 1.85
N ARG A 8 7.82 2.68 1.55
CA ARG A 8 6.60 2.52 0.73
C ARG A 8 6.93 2.05 -0.68
N GLU A 9 7.91 2.68 -1.34
CA GLU A 9 8.28 2.30 -2.71
C GLU A 9 8.83 0.86 -2.75
N ILE A 10 9.67 0.49 -1.77
CA ILE A 10 10.15 -0.89 -1.62
C ILE A 10 8.96 -1.84 -1.40
N ALA A 11 7.99 -1.48 -0.55
CA ALA A 11 6.81 -2.29 -0.33
C ALA A 11 6.02 -2.52 -1.63
N VAL A 12 5.79 -1.49 -2.44
CA VAL A 12 5.08 -1.62 -3.73
C VAL A 12 5.87 -2.45 -4.75
N ILE A 13 7.19 -2.35 -4.76
CA ILE A 13 8.02 -3.25 -5.59
C ILE A 13 7.86 -4.70 -5.13
N VAL A 14 7.92 -4.96 -3.81
CA VAL A 14 7.71 -6.29 -3.23
C VAL A 14 6.30 -6.82 -3.52
N TYR A 15 5.29 -5.94 -3.53
CA TYR A 15 3.93 -6.28 -3.90
C TYR A 15 3.84 -6.87 -5.32
N PHE A 16 4.55 -6.30 -6.29
CA PHE A 16 4.58 -6.86 -7.66
C PHE A 16 5.23 -8.25 -7.75
N LEU A 17 6.09 -8.60 -6.80
CA LEU A 17 6.74 -9.91 -6.71
C LEU A 17 5.86 -10.99 -6.05
N ILE A 18 4.71 -10.62 -5.49
CA ILE A 18 3.74 -11.59 -5.01
C ILE A 18 3.31 -12.46 -6.21
N PHE A 19 3.17 -13.77 -6.00
CA PHE A 19 2.87 -14.76 -7.06
C PHE A 19 3.98 -14.99 -8.12
N PHE A 20 5.19 -14.42 -7.98
CA PHE A 20 6.27 -14.55 -8.98
C PHE A 20 6.64 -16.01 -9.34
N LYS A 21 6.53 -16.94 -8.38
CA LYS A 21 6.63 -18.40 -8.60
C LYS A 21 5.42 -19.13 -8.02
N GLY A 22 4.23 -18.61 -8.29
CA GLY A 22 3.00 -19.24 -7.84
C GLY A 22 2.77 -20.57 -8.55
N ILE A 23 2.58 -21.64 -7.78
CA ILE A 23 2.21 -22.97 -8.31
C ILE A 23 0.80 -22.91 -8.94
N TYR A 24 -0.05 -21.98 -8.46
CA TYR A 24 -1.47 -21.87 -8.85
C TYR A 24 -1.83 -20.54 -9.51
N VAL A 25 -0.95 -19.54 -9.40
CA VAL A 25 -1.05 -18.27 -10.09
C VAL A 25 0.27 -18.14 -10.84
N ASN A 26 0.28 -18.54 -12.11
CA ASN A 26 1.48 -18.61 -12.95
C ASN A 26 2.02 -17.23 -13.38
N PHE A 27 1.56 -16.15 -12.73
CA PHE A 27 1.92 -14.80 -13.09
C PHE A 27 2.23 -13.97 -11.84
N PRO A 28 3.32 -13.17 -11.85
CA PRO A 28 3.54 -12.11 -10.87
C PRO A 28 2.29 -11.24 -10.74
N LEU A 29 2.05 -10.72 -9.55
CA LEU A 29 0.81 -10.00 -9.21
C LEU A 29 0.54 -8.84 -10.16
N MET A 30 1.59 -8.15 -10.65
CA MET A 30 1.43 -7.08 -11.63
C MET A 30 0.83 -7.57 -12.95
N LEU A 31 1.33 -8.68 -13.49
CA LEU A 31 0.79 -9.28 -14.72
C LEU A 31 -0.61 -9.83 -14.48
N TYR A 32 -0.82 -10.48 -13.32
CA TYR A 32 -2.14 -10.96 -12.93
C TYR A 32 -3.19 -9.83 -12.94
N LEU A 33 -2.87 -8.69 -12.32
CA LEU A 33 -3.78 -7.54 -12.32
C LEU A 33 -4.08 -7.08 -13.74
N LEU A 34 -3.05 -6.88 -14.58
CA LEU A 34 -3.19 -6.33 -15.93
C LEU A 34 -4.12 -7.19 -16.80
N PHE A 35 -3.92 -8.52 -16.79
CA PHE A 35 -4.78 -9.44 -17.55
C PHE A 35 -6.18 -9.55 -16.95
N THR A 36 -6.31 -9.51 -15.62
CA THR A 36 -7.60 -9.71 -14.96
C THR A 36 -8.52 -8.50 -15.11
N VAL A 37 -7.98 -7.28 -15.17
CA VAL A 37 -8.79 -6.06 -15.43
C VAL A 37 -9.45 -6.09 -16.82
N GLY A 38 -8.79 -6.68 -17.82
CA GLY A 38 -9.35 -6.84 -19.16
C GLY A 38 -10.38 -7.95 -19.30
N ASN A 39 -10.55 -8.82 -18.29
CA ASN A 39 -11.48 -9.95 -18.34
C ASN A 39 -12.85 -9.58 -17.76
N PHE A 40 -13.69 -8.98 -18.60
CA PHE A 40 -14.98 -8.43 -18.21
C PHE A 40 -15.98 -9.47 -17.69
N GLY A 41 -16.75 -9.09 -16.67
CA GLY A 41 -17.86 -9.90 -16.15
C GLY A 41 -17.46 -10.90 -15.05
N THR A 42 -16.22 -10.83 -14.56
CA THR A 42 -15.73 -11.69 -13.47
C THR A 42 -15.61 -10.93 -12.15
N ALA A 43 -15.86 -11.61 -11.03
CA ALA A 43 -15.65 -10.99 -9.70
C ALA A 43 -14.19 -10.58 -9.52
N GLN A 44 -13.25 -11.36 -10.04
CA GLN A 44 -11.81 -11.11 -9.97
C GLN A 44 -11.43 -9.78 -10.66
N GLN A 45 -12.13 -9.40 -11.72
CA GLN A 45 -11.96 -8.13 -12.40
C GLN A 45 -12.18 -6.95 -11.44
N PHE A 46 -13.27 -6.97 -10.67
CA PHE A 46 -13.62 -5.89 -9.75
C PHE A 46 -12.52 -5.65 -8.70
N PHE A 47 -12.02 -6.71 -8.06
CA PHE A 47 -10.94 -6.59 -7.09
C PHE A 47 -9.61 -6.15 -7.73
N SER A 48 -9.35 -6.61 -8.95
CA SER A 48 -8.16 -6.18 -9.71
C SER A 48 -8.25 -4.70 -10.10
N ALA A 49 -9.44 -4.22 -10.46
CA ALA A 49 -9.70 -2.82 -10.77
C ALA A 49 -9.50 -1.93 -9.53
N ILE A 50 -9.98 -2.35 -8.35
CA ILE A 50 -9.72 -1.63 -7.09
C ILE A 50 -8.21 -1.51 -6.82
N ALA A 51 -7.46 -2.60 -6.95
CA ALA A 51 -6.01 -2.56 -6.79
C ALA A 51 -5.33 -1.65 -7.82
N PHE A 52 -5.80 -1.64 -9.07
CA PHE A 52 -5.32 -0.72 -10.10
C PHE A 52 -5.56 0.75 -9.73
N VAL A 53 -6.75 1.08 -9.23
CA VAL A 53 -7.02 2.43 -8.71
C VAL A 53 -6.07 2.75 -7.55
N GLY A 54 -5.76 1.78 -6.69
CA GLY A 54 -4.76 1.92 -5.62
C GLY A 54 -3.38 2.24 -6.17
N LEU A 55 -2.93 1.56 -7.22
CA LEU A 55 -1.65 1.85 -7.90
C LEU A 55 -1.66 3.23 -8.54
N ILE A 56 -2.76 3.62 -9.19
CA ILE A 56 -2.92 4.97 -9.77
C ILE A 56 -2.77 6.02 -8.65
N ILE A 57 -3.50 5.88 -7.54
CA ILE A 57 -3.38 6.79 -6.39
C ILE A 57 -1.95 6.81 -5.84
N HIS A 58 -1.27 5.66 -5.75
CA HIS A 58 0.14 5.58 -5.33
C HIS A 58 1.06 6.41 -6.24
N PHE A 59 0.88 6.34 -7.57
CA PHE A 59 1.70 7.14 -8.49
C PHE A 59 1.31 8.63 -8.51
N LEU A 60 0.07 8.98 -8.18
CA LEU A 60 -0.35 10.38 -7.97
C LEU A 60 0.04 10.93 -6.59
N HIS A 61 0.47 10.09 -5.66
CA HIS A 61 0.81 10.47 -4.29
C HIS A 61 1.79 11.65 -4.15
N PRO A 62 2.84 11.80 -4.99
CA PRO A 62 3.73 12.96 -4.93
C PRO A 62 3.03 14.32 -5.05
N SER A 63 1.87 14.39 -5.71
CA SER A 63 1.11 15.63 -5.93
C SER A 63 0.36 16.13 -4.69
N TYR A 64 0.21 15.34 -3.64
CA TYR A 64 -0.46 15.80 -2.42
C TYR A 64 0.42 16.80 -1.66
N LYS A 65 -0.10 18.01 -1.41
CA LYS A 65 0.68 19.07 -0.74
C LYS A 65 0.78 18.87 0.79
N THR A 66 -0.28 18.36 1.44
CA THR A 66 -0.32 18.22 2.89
C THR A 66 0.05 16.81 3.35
N LYS A 67 0.81 16.72 4.45
CA LYS A 67 1.23 15.43 5.01
C LYS A 67 0.02 14.57 5.47
N THR A 68 -1.04 15.19 5.98
CA THR A 68 -2.26 14.47 6.39
C THR A 68 -2.98 13.83 5.20
N ARG A 69 -3.11 14.54 4.08
CA ARG A 69 -3.70 13.96 2.85
C ARG A 69 -2.85 12.81 2.32
N LYS A 70 -1.52 12.92 2.41
CA LYS A 70 -0.60 11.82 2.08
C LYS A 70 -0.86 10.58 2.94
N LEU A 71 -1.03 10.76 4.26
CA LEU A 71 -1.31 9.65 5.17
C LEU A 71 -2.61 8.93 4.80
N VAL A 72 -3.69 9.70 4.60
CA VAL A 72 -5.01 9.15 4.22
C VAL A 72 -4.92 8.44 2.87
N ALA A 73 -4.31 9.06 1.87
CA ALA A 73 -4.12 8.45 0.55
C ALA A 73 -3.34 7.12 0.66
N ASN A 74 -2.25 7.08 1.41
CA ASN A 74 -1.46 5.86 1.60
C ASN A 74 -2.25 4.75 2.32
N ALA A 75 -3.09 5.11 3.29
CA ALA A 75 -3.95 4.12 3.96
C ALA A 75 -4.99 3.53 2.99
N ILE A 76 -5.58 4.36 2.14
CA ILE A 76 -6.51 3.92 1.08
C ILE A 76 -5.78 3.03 0.07
N VAL A 77 -4.56 3.41 -0.36
CA VAL A 77 -3.74 2.59 -1.26
C VAL A 77 -3.47 1.22 -0.65
N LEU A 78 -3.06 1.14 0.62
CA LEU A 78 -2.85 -0.14 1.30
C LEU A 78 -4.11 -1.00 1.26
N ALA A 79 -5.26 -0.43 1.63
CA ALA A 79 -6.53 -1.15 1.59
C ALA A 79 -6.84 -1.67 0.17
N PHE A 80 -6.63 -0.84 -0.85
CA PHE A 80 -6.90 -1.20 -2.25
C PHE A 80 -5.97 -2.30 -2.76
N LEU A 81 -4.68 -2.22 -2.46
CA LEU A 81 -3.70 -3.23 -2.85
C LEU A 81 -3.93 -4.57 -2.12
N LEU A 82 -4.47 -4.56 -0.90
CA LEU A 82 -4.83 -5.80 -0.21
C LEU A 82 -6.04 -6.51 -0.80
N THR A 83 -6.95 -5.79 -1.47
CA THR A 83 -8.21 -6.38 -1.95
C THR A 83 -8.07 -7.63 -2.84
N PRO A 84 -7.21 -7.68 -3.89
CA PRO A 84 -7.05 -8.88 -4.70
C PRO A 84 -6.39 -10.03 -3.92
N LEU A 85 -5.54 -9.73 -2.93
CA LEU A 85 -4.92 -10.75 -2.08
C LEU A 85 -5.95 -11.40 -1.17
N VAL A 86 -6.78 -10.58 -0.50
CA VAL A 86 -7.87 -11.07 0.34
C VAL A 86 -8.87 -11.88 -0.49
N GLN A 87 -9.26 -11.39 -1.67
CA GLN A 87 -10.14 -12.11 -2.59
C GLN A 87 -9.59 -13.51 -2.91
N LYS A 88 -8.28 -13.63 -3.21
CA LYS A 88 -7.64 -14.92 -3.51
C LYS A 88 -7.60 -15.83 -2.29
N LEU A 89 -7.27 -15.31 -1.12
CA LEU A 89 -7.23 -16.07 0.12
C LEU A 89 -8.61 -16.59 0.56
N VAL A 90 -9.69 -15.86 0.24
CA VAL A 90 -11.07 -16.27 0.54
C VAL A 90 -11.60 -17.27 -0.49
N THR A 91 -11.21 -17.15 -1.76
CA THR A 91 -11.75 -17.99 -2.85
C THR A 91 -10.98 -19.29 -3.10
N LEU A 92 -9.72 -19.38 -2.67
CA LEU A 92 -8.88 -20.55 -2.89
C LEU A 92 -8.48 -21.17 -1.55
N PRO A 93 -8.31 -22.50 -1.47
CA PRO A 93 -7.86 -23.15 -0.24
C PRO A 93 -6.53 -22.57 0.25
N LEU A 94 -6.44 -22.25 1.54
CA LEU A 94 -5.23 -21.66 2.15
C LEU A 94 -3.96 -22.49 1.93
N ALA A 95 -4.10 -23.82 1.85
CA ALA A 95 -3.00 -24.73 1.54
C ALA A 95 -2.28 -24.37 0.22
N ARG A 96 -2.98 -23.76 -0.74
CA ARG A 96 -2.40 -23.31 -2.02
C ARG A 96 -1.45 -22.13 -1.88
N PHE A 97 -1.51 -21.41 -0.77
CA PHE A 97 -0.66 -20.26 -0.47
C PHE A 97 0.46 -20.58 0.51
N ASN A 98 0.56 -21.84 0.96
CA ASN A 98 1.60 -22.30 1.87
C ASN A 98 2.93 -22.55 1.15
N TYR A 99 3.47 -21.50 0.52
CA TYR A 99 4.77 -21.54 -0.14
C TYR A 99 5.52 -20.22 0.03
N ARG A 100 6.84 -20.32 0.13
CA ARG A 100 7.72 -19.17 0.48
C ARG A 100 7.59 -17.99 -0.48
N TRP A 101 7.40 -18.27 -1.78
CA TRP A 101 7.25 -17.24 -2.83
C TRP A 101 5.91 -16.49 -2.80
N PHE A 102 4.98 -16.88 -1.93
CA PHE A 102 3.82 -16.05 -1.59
C PHE A 102 4.01 -15.42 -0.21
N ILE A 103 4.31 -16.23 0.81
CA ILE A 103 4.37 -15.77 2.21
C ILE A 103 5.36 -14.63 2.38
N ILE A 104 6.60 -14.78 1.91
CA ILE A 104 7.66 -13.79 2.11
C ILE A 104 7.31 -12.44 1.46
N PRO A 105 6.98 -12.36 0.15
CA PRO A 105 6.64 -11.08 -0.45
C PRO A 105 5.32 -10.52 0.09
N SER A 106 4.30 -11.33 0.40
CA SER A 106 3.03 -10.81 0.93
C SER A 106 3.19 -10.23 2.34
N VAL A 107 3.89 -10.93 3.24
CA VAL A 107 4.17 -10.43 4.60
C VAL A 107 5.13 -9.25 4.55
N GLY A 108 6.17 -9.33 3.71
CA GLY A 108 7.13 -8.25 3.50
C GLY A 108 6.46 -6.97 3.01
N PHE A 109 5.60 -7.06 1.99
CA PHE A 109 4.76 -5.95 1.53
C PHE A 109 3.95 -5.36 2.68
N PHE A 110 3.19 -6.19 3.40
CA PHE A 110 2.31 -5.70 4.46
C PHE A 110 3.07 -4.98 5.56
N LEU A 111 4.13 -5.60 6.10
CA LEU A 111 4.92 -5.02 7.19
C LEU A 111 5.62 -3.73 6.75
N LEU A 112 6.30 -3.73 5.60
CA LEU A 112 7.00 -2.54 5.11
C LEU A 112 6.04 -1.37 4.88
N TYR A 113 4.86 -1.65 4.33
CA TYR A 113 3.85 -0.62 4.07
C TYR A 113 3.26 -0.07 5.38
N VAL A 114 2.93 -0.94 6.35
CA VAL A 114 2.42 -0.52 7.67
C VAL A 114 3.47 0.30 8.43
N ILE A 115 4.74 -0.12 8.41
CA ILE A 115 5.84 0.65 9.02
C ILE A 115 5.99 2.01 8.35
N SER A 116 5.89 2.08 7.02
CA SER A 116 5.91 3.35 6.28
C SER A 116 4.79 4.30 6.72
N LEU A 117 3.56 3.79 6.86
CA LEU A 117 2.41 4.56 7.35
C LEU A 117 2.63 5.08 8.77
N TRP A 118 3.11 4.21 9.66
CA TRP A 118 3.39 4.58 11.05
C TRP A 118 4.45 5.68 11.15
N LEU A 119 5.55 5.57 10.39
CA LEU A 119 6.59 6.61 10.33
C LEU A 119 6.04 7.93 9.82
N LEU A 120 5.22 7.91 8.76
CA LEU A 120 4.59 9.12 8.23
C LEU A 120 3.65 9.76 9.26
N GLY A 121 2.86 8.96 9.98
CA GLY A 121 2.00 9.44 11.06
C GLY A 121 2.81 10.12 12.17
N ARG A 122 3.92 9.51 12.58
CA ARG A 122 4.84 10.08 13.57
C ARG A 122 5.40 11.42 13.10
N GLU A 123 5.85 11.54 11.85
CA GLU A 123 6.35 12.80 11.26
C GLU A 123 5.31 13.93 11.24
N ILE A 124 4.01 13.59 11.16
CA ILE A 124 2.92 14.56 11.19
C ILE A 124 2.70 15.07 12.61
N MET A 125 2.70 14.17 13.58
CA MET A 125 2.49 14.51 15.00
C MET A 125 3.59 15.44 15.53
N HIS A 126 4.86 15.13 15.26
CA HIS A 126 5.99 15.99 15.65
C HIS A 126 5.92 17.38 15.02
N ALA A 127 5.57 17.46 13.73
CA ALA A 127 5.44 18.75 13.06
C ALA A 127 4.30 19.60 13.65
N LYS A 128 3.20 18.96 14.08
CA LYS A 128 2.07 19.64 14.71
C LYS A 128 2.46 20.21 16.08
N GLN A 129 3.20 19.45 16.90
CA GLN A 129 3.65 19.90 18.22
C GLN A 129 4.55 21.13 18.14
N GLN A 130 5.54 21.12 17.24
CA GLN A 130 6.43 22.27 17.04
C GLN A 130 5.70 23.56 16.64
N THR A 131 4.65 23.45 15.82
CA THR A 131 3.87 24.62 15.40
C THR A 131 3.06 25.21 16.55
N LEU A 132 2.56 24.35 17.45
CA LEU A 132 1.81 24.78 18.64
C LEU A 132 2.71 25.53 19.62
N GLU A 133 3.90 24.99 19.91
CA GLU A 133 4.89 25.62 20.80
C GLU A 133 5.33 27.00 20.30
N MET A 134 5.56 27.17 18.99
CA MET A 134 5.90 28.48 18.41
C MET A 134 4.76 29.49 18.52
N THR A 135 3.50 29.03 18.44
CA THR A 135 2.32 29.91 18.52
C THR A 135 2.09 30.37 19.96
N GLU A 136 2.30 29.48 20.94
CA GLU A 136 2.23 29.81 22.36
C GLU A 136 3.31 30.81 22.77
N GLN A 137 4.57 30.61 22.34
CA GLN A 137 5.64 31.57 22.62
C GLN A 137 5.37 32.97 22.06
N ASN A 138 4.76 33.05 20.88
CA ASN A 138 4.47 34.34 20.24
C ASN A 138 3.29 35.07 20.88
N THR A 139 2.42 34.37 21.60
CA THR A 139 1.28 34.97 22.31
C THR A 139 1.63 35.39 23.74
N THR A 140 2.64 34.78 24.37
CA THR A 140 3.16 35.22 25.68
C THR A 140 4.09 36.43 25.62
N ASN A 141 4.63 36.77 24.44
CA ASN A 141 5.56 37.88 24.24
C ASN A 141 4.88 39.18 23.76
N VAL A 142 3.54 39.26 23.80
CA VAL A 142 2.72 40.43 23.43
C VAL A 142 1.95 40.88 24.66
#